data_AF-K4JMN0-F1
#
_entry.id   AF-K4JMN0-F1
#
_cell.length_a   1.000
_cell.length_b   1.000
_cell.length_c   1.000
_cell.angle_alpha   90.00
_cell.angle_beta   90.00
_cell.angle_gamma   90.00
#
_symmetry.space_group_name_H-M   'P 1'
#
loop_
_entity.id
_entity.type
_entity.pdbx_description
1 polymer ?
#
loop_
_entity_poly.entity_id
_entity_poly.type
_entity_poly.pdbx_seq_one_letter_code
_entity_poly.pdbx_strand_id
1 'polypeptide(L)'
;MEVEADIGAESMKDESFFGPLDILLITALLGIAAWWFMKDKKKDSAYKSYTIQPTALGSTTDTSGNSFIKKLKTSGRSLVAFYGSQTGTGEEFAGRLAKEGVRYQMKGMVADPEEYDMGELVNMKEIPNSLAVFCLATYGEGDPTDNAMDFYEWLQNGSADLTGLNYAVFGLGNKTYEHYNAVGIYVDQRLEELGATRVCELGLGDDDANIEDDFITWKDKFWPSVCESFGIETMGEDVSIRQYQLVEHTEINTDRVYTGEVARLHSLKNQRPPFDVKNPYLAPISVNRELHKAGNRSCMHIEFNIEGSRMRYDTGDHCAVYAKNDDENVEKLG
;
A
#
# COMPACT_ATOMS: atom_id res chain seq x y z
N MET A 1 -81.27 -47.72 -60.61
CA MET A 1 -82.34 -47.90 -59.63
C MET A 1 -81.88 -47.14 -58.39
N GLU A 2 -82.43 -45.96 -58.19
CA GLU A 2 -82.20 -45.10 -57.02
C GLU A 2 -82.60 -45.84 -55.74
N VAL A 3 -81.85 -45.66 -54.65
CA VAL A 3 -82.38 -45.35 -53.31
C VAL A 3 -81.28 -44.61 -52.51
N GLU A 4 -81.64 -43.47 -51.94
CA GLU A 4 -80.88 -42.65 -50.99
C GLU A 4 -80.66 -43.33 -49.63
N ALA A 5 -79.61 -42.94 -48.91
CA ALA A 5 -79.66 -42.72 -47.46
C ALA A 5 -78.47 -41.84 -47.01
N ASP A 6 -78.81 -40.65 -46.54
CA ASP A 6 -78.00 -39.64 -45.86
C ASP A 6 -77.54 -40.11 -44.48
N ILE A 7 -76.25 -39.98 -44.14
CA ILE A 7 -75.80 -39.68 -42.76
C ILE A 7 -74.46 -38.89 -42.79
N GLY A 8 -74.56 -37.58 -42.61
CA GLY A 8 -73.81 -36.82 -41.58
C GLY A 8 -72.28 -36.70 -41.67
N ALA A 9 -71.80 -35.52 -42.05
CA ALA A 9 -70.43 -35.07 -41.81
C ALA A 9 -70.26 -34.54 -40.37
N GLU A 10 -69.28 -35.05 -39.62
CA GLU A 10 -68.81 -34.42 -38.38
C GLU A 10 -67.37 -33.94 -38.52
N SER A 11 -67.16 -32.67 -38.16
CA SER A 11 -65.92 -31.91 -38.31
C SER A 11 -64.95 -32.23 -37.18
N MET A 12 -63.70 -32.56 -37.51
CA MET A 12 -62.59 -32.61 -36.55
C MET A 12 -62.37 -31.20 -35.95
N LYS A 13 -62.45 -31.08 -34.63
CA LYS A 13 -62.01 -29.90 -33.88
C LYS A 13 -60.64 -30.21 -33.26
N ASP A 14 -59.67 -29.35 -33.53
CA ASP A 14 -58.36 -29.30 -32.88
C ASP A 14 -58.54 -29.14 -31.36
N GLU A 15 -58.17 -30.16 -30.59
CA GLU A 15 -58.05 -30.04 -29.13
C GLU A 15 -56.72 -29.39 -28.78
N SER A 16 -56.79 -28.25 -28.10
CA SER A 16 -55.62 -27.53 -27.60
C SER A 16 -54.89 -28.36 -26.54
N PHE A 17 -53.57 -28.49 -26.70
CA PHE A 17 -52.68 -29.35 -25.91
C PHE A 17 -52.55 -28.98 -24.42
N PHE A 18 -53.18 -27.89 -23.96
CA PHE A 18 -53.11 -27.43 -22.59
C PHE A 18 -54.52 -27.15 -22.05
N GLY A 19 -54.90 -27.87 -21.01
CA GLY A 19 -56.18 -27.66 -20.36
C GLY A 19 -56.22 -26.32 -19.61
N PRO A 20 -57.41 -25.79 -19.29
CA PRO A 20 -57.55 -24.58 -18.48
C PRO A 20 -56.84 -24.69 -17.12
N LEU A 21 -56.73 -25.91 -16.59
CA LEU A 21 -56.08 -26.23 -15.33
C LEU A 21 -54.55 -26.18 -15.43
N ASP A 22 -53.98 -26.58 -16.57
CA ASP A 22 -52.54 -26.52 -16.84
C ASP A 22 -52.07 -25.06 -16.99
N ILE A 23 -52.87 -24.23 -17.67
CA ILE A 23 -52.62 -22.79 -17.78
C ILE A 23 -52.64 -22.13 -16.39
N LEU A 24 -53.56 -22.55 -15.52
CA LEU A 24 -53.65 -22.05 -14.15
C LEU A 24 -52.44 -22.47 -13.30
N LEU A 25 -51.97 -23.71 -13.46
CA LEU A 25 -50.77 -24.20 -12.78
C LEU A 25 -49.49 -23.50 -13.25
N ILE A 26 -49.33 -23.30 -14.57
CA ILE A 26 -48.16 -22.63 -15.14
C ILE A 26 -48.13 -21.16 -14.72
N THR A 27 -49.27 -20.47 -14.73
CA THR A 27 -49.35 -19.07 -14.27
C THR A 27 -49.08 -18.93 -12.78
N ALA A 28 -49.54 -19.88 -11.94
CA ALA A 28 -49.21 -19.92 -10.53
C ALA A 28 -47.71 -20.16 -10.28
N LEU A 29 -47.09 -21.09 -11.00
CA LEU A 29 -45.65 -21.37 -10.89
C LEU A 29 -44.78 -20.18 -11.34
N LEU A 30 -45.14 -19.52 -12.44
CA LEU A 30 -44.47 -18.30 -12.89
C LEU A 30 -44.64 -17.15 -11.88
N GLY A 31 -45.82 -17.03 -11.26
CA GLY A 31 -46.08 -16.05 -10.20
C GLY A 31 -45.22 -16.29 -8.96
N ILE A 32 -45.06 -17.56 -8.54
CA ILE A 32 -44.20 -17.94 -7.41
C ILE A 32 -42.72 -17.69 -7.73
N ALA A 33 -42.27 -18.02 -8.96
CA ALA A 33 -40.91 -17.77 -9.40
C ALA A 33 -40.60 -16.27 -9.47
N ALA A 34 -41.51 -15.45 -10.01
CA ALA A 34 -41.38 -14.00 -10.04
C ALA A 34 -41.37 -13.39 -8.63
N TRP A 35 -42.22 -13.91 -7.72
CA TRP A 35 -42.23 -13.49 -6.32
C TRP A 35 -40.93 -13.85 -5.60
N TRP A 36 -40.39 -15.05 -5.83
CA TRP A 36 -39.11 -15.49 -5.26
C TRP A 36 -37.94 -14.62 -5.77
N PHE A 37 -37.90 -14.34 -7.08
CA PHE A 37 -36.87 -13.49 -7.68
C PHE A 37 -36.95 -12.02 -7.21
N MET A 38 -38.18 -11.50 -7.00
CA MET A 38 -38.39 -10.18 -6.39
C MET A 38 -38.09 -10.15 -4.89
N LYS A 39 -38.24 -11.28 -4.19
CA LYS A 39 -37.90 -11.42 -2.77
C LYS A 39 -36.39 -11.47 -2.56
N ASP A 40 -35.63 -12.12 -3.45
CA ASP A 40 -34.16 -12.10 -3.41
C ASP A 40 -33.60 -10.71 -3.72
N LYS A 41 -34.19 -9.97 -4.67
CA LYS A 41 -33.81 -8.55 -4.90
C LYS A 41 -34.19 -7.60 -3.76
N LYS A 42 -35.08 -8.00 -2.84
CA LYS A 42 -35.43 -7.24 -1.63
C LYS A 42 -34.70 -7.72 -0.37
N LYS A 43 -33.77 -8.69 -0.52
CA LYS A 43 -32.99 -9.27 0.58
C LYS A 43 -31.53 -8.82 0.62
N ASP A 44 -31.18 -7.71 -0.01
CA ASP A 44 -30.05 -6.87 0.42
C ASP A 44 -30.46 -6.02 1.63
N SER A 45 -30.91 -6.71 2.68
CA SER A 45 -31.08 -6.13 4.00
C SER A 45 -29.74 -6.19 4.71
N ALA A 46 -29.01 -5.07 4.66
CA ALA A 46 -28.03 -4.61 5.65
C ALA A 46 -27.42 -5.72 6.53
N TYR A 47 -26.35 -6.37 6.04
CA TYR A 47 -25.36 -6.92 6.95
C TYR A 47 -24.74 -5.75 7.70
N LYS A 48 -25.23 -5.49 8.92
CA LYS A 48 -24.54 -4.64 9.88
C LYS A 48 -23.20 -5.31 10.18
N SER A 49 -22.14 -4.83 9.53
CA SER A 49 -20.80 -4.95 10.07
C SER A 49 -20.85 -4.36 11.48
N TYR A 50 -20.59 -5.18 12.49
CA TYR A 50 -20.41 -4.68 13.84
C TYR A 50 -19.02 -4.05 13.89
N THR A 51 -18.90 -2.83 13.36
CA THR A 51 -17.80 -1.95 13.71
C THR A 51 -18.04 -1.51 15.13
N ILE A 52 -17.18 -1.95 16.05
CA ILE A 52 -17.13 -1.42 17.41
C ILE A 52 -16.76 0.05 17.27
N GLN A 53 -17.74 0.94 17.44
CA GLN A 53 -17.44 2.36 17.62
C GLN A 53 -16.88 2.54 19.03
N PRO A 54 -15.63 3.01 19.19
CA PRO A 54 -15.21 3.52 20.49
C PRO A 54 -16.10 4.72 20.83
N THR A 55 -16.55 4.78 22.07
CA THR A 55 -17.32 5.87 22.67
C THR A 55 -16.86 7.22 22.16
N ALA A 56 -17.78 7.92 21.47
CA ALA A 56 -17.56 9.26 20.93
C ALA A 56 -17.20 10.24 22.06
N LEU A 57 -15.92 10.59 22.14
CA LEU A 57 -15.50 11.93 22.49
C LEU A 57 -15.13 12.58 21.15
N GLY A 58 -15.86 13.64 20.79
CA GLY A 58 -15.86 14.19 19.43
C GLY A 58 -14.47 14.37 18.83
N SER A 59 -14.17 13.56 17.81
CA SER A 59 -13.18 13.86 16.80
C SER A 59 -13.91 13.86 15.47
N THR A 60 -14.26 15.05 15.00
CA THR A 60 -14.43 15.28 13.58
C THR A 60 -13.20 14.71 12.87
N THR A 61 -13.41 13.82 11.91
CA THR A 61 -12.40 13.44 10.93
C THR A 61 -12.04 14.67 10.12
N ASP A 62 -11.10 15.44 10.66
CA ASP A 62 -10.34 16.46 9.97
C ASP A 62 -9.03 15.79 9.51
N THR A 63 -9.03 15.21 8.31
CA THR A 63 -7.80 14.91 7.58
C THR A 63 -7.04 16.20 7.21
N SER A 64 -7.63 17.38 7.47
CA SER A 64 -7.04 18.71 7.28
C SER A 64 -5.89 19.06 8.24
N GLY A 65 -5.59 18.20 9.23
CA GLY A 65 -4.52 18.42 10.20
C GLY A 65 -3.10 18.08 9.71
N ASN A 66 -2.96 17.09 8.83
CA ASN A 66 -1.66 16.50 8.47
C ASN A 66 -1.20 16.85 7.04
N SER A 67 -1.33 18.11 6.60
CA SER A 67 -0.85 18.54 5.28
C SER A 67 0.69 18.54 5.19
N PHE A 68 1.26 17.84 4.20
CA PHE A 68 2.71 17.90 3.96
C PHE A 68 3.13 19.26 3.39
N ILE A 69 2.28 19.91 2.58
CA ILE A 69 2.54 21.26 2.07
C ILE A 69 2.69 22.27 3.20
N LYS A 70 1.82 22.19 4.22
CA LYS A 70 1.93 23.02 5.43
C LYS A 70 3.21 22.73 6.20
N LYS A 71 3.61 21.46 6.32
CA LYS A 71 4.88 21.07 6.97
C LYS A 71 6.09 21.63 6.22
N LEU A 72 6.10 21.53 4.88
CA LEU A 72 7.16 22.08 4.04
C LEU A 72 7.31 23.59 4.25
N LYS A 73 6.21 24.35 4.14
CA LYS A 73 6.20 25.81 4.35
C LYS A 73 6.66 26.20 5.76
N THR A 74 6.13 25.57 6.79
CA THR A 74 6.42 25.90 8.20
C THR A 74 7.87 25.62 8.57
N SER A 75 8.47 24.59 7.96
CA SER A 75 9.86 24.19 8.22
C SER A 75 10.87 24.77 7.23
N GLY A 76 10.42 25.56 6.24
CA GLY A 76 11.27 26.11 5.19
C GLY A 76 11.94 25.02 4.35
N ARG A 77 11.22 23.93 4.08
CA ARG A 77 11.64 22.82 3.22
C ARG A 77 11.06 22.98 1.82
N SER A 78 11.85 22.60 0.82
CA SER A 78 11.45 22.63 -0.60
C SER A 78 11.55 21.27 -1.28
N LEU A 79 12.13 20.26 -0.62
CA LEU A 79 12.21 18.89 -1.10
C LEU A 79 11.33 17.98 -0.24
N VAL A 80 10.52 17.15 -0.88
CA VAL A 80 9.85 16.00 -0.25
C VAL A 80 10.22 14.73 -1.01
N ALA A 81 10.69 13.72 -0.29
CA ALA A 81 10.98 12.40 -0.84
C ALA A 81 9.94 11.41 -0.31
N PHE A 82 9.06 10.94 -1.19
CA PHE A 82 8.09 9.89 -0.92
C PHE A 82 8.71 8.52 -1.17
N TYR A 83 8.33 7.54 -0.36
CA TYR A 83 8.75 6.15 -0.56
C TYR A 83 7.56 5.20 -0.64
N GLY A 84 7.60 4.28 -1.59
CA GLY A 84 6.74 3.09 -1.62
C GLY A 84 7.60 1.88 -1.31
N SER A 85 7.46 1.28 -0.12
CA SER A 85 8.35 0.22 0.36
C SER A 85 7.65 -0.78 1.27
N GLN A 86 7.89 -2.09 1.06
CA GLN A 86 7.46 -3.14 1.99
C GLN A 86 8.56 -3.52 2.99
N THR A 87 9.83 -3.52 2.55
CA THR A 87 10.97 -4.01 3.34
C THR A 87 11.99 -2.93 3.72
N GLY A 88 11.71 -1.66 3.45
CA GLY A 88 12.50 -0.51 3.90
C GLY A 88 13.53 0.06 2.91
N THR A 89 13.86 -0.64 1.81
CA THR A 89 14.86 -0.16 0.83
C THR A 89 14.50 1.19 0.21
N GLY A 90 13.23 1.36 -0.19
CA GLY A 90 12.75 2.62 -0.76
C GLY A 90 12.73 3.76 0.26
N GLU A 91 12.41 3.43 1.53
CA GLU A 91 12.43 4.39 2.65
C GLU A 91 13.86 4.89 2.91
N GLU A 92 14.84 3.99 2.91
CA GLU A 92 16.25 4.33 3.09
C GLU A 92 16.75 5.26 1.98
N PHE A 93 16.43 4.94 0.72
CA PHE A 93 16.82 5.77 -0.44
C PHE A 93 16.20 7.17 -0.38
N ALA A 94 14.89 7.26 -0.07
CA ALA A 94 14.22 8.54 0.13
C ALA A 94 14.86 9.35 1.28
N GLY A 95 15.22 8.68 2.38
CA GLY A 95 15.94 9.27 3.51
C GLY A 95 17.30 9.85 3.14
N ARG A 96 18.08 9.12 2.34
CA ARG A 96 19.40 9.58 1.85
C ARG A 96 19.26 10.81 0.96
N LEU A 97 18.30 10.83 0.03
CA LEU A 97 18.05 12.00 -0.82
C LEU A 97 17.60 13.22 -0.01
N ALA A 98 16.65 13.05 0.91
CA ALA A 98 16.17 14.15 1.75
C ALA A 98 17.29 14.74 2.62
N LYS A 99 18.21 13.90 3.12
CA LYS A 99 19.37 14.31 3.90
C LYS A 99 20.42 15.04 3.06
N GLU A 100 20.74 14.52 1.87
CA GLU A 100 21.72 15.12 0.96
C GLU A 100 21.25 16.45 0.38
N GLY A 101 19.93 16.68 0.27
CA GLY A 101 19.36 17.93 -0.25
C GLY A 101 19.89 19.20 0.43
N VAL A 102 20.30 19.13 1.72
CA VAL A 102 20.88 20.29 2.41
C VAL A 102 22.16 20.81 1.73
N ARG A 103 22.94 19.92 1.11
CA ARG A 103 24.16 20.28 0.33
C ARG A 103 23.82 21.09 -0.92
N TYR A 104 22.61 20.91 -1.41
CA TYR A 104 22.07 21.56 -2.60
C TYR A 104 21.06 22.64 -2.23
N GLN A 105 21.14 23.21 -1.02
CA GLN A 105 20.24 24.27 -0.53
C GLN A 105 18.74 23.89 -0.53
N MET A 106 18.43 22.60 -0.68
CA MET A 106 17.08 22.05 -0.71
C MET A 106 16.84 21.23 0.56
N LYS A 107 16.30 21.86 1.60
CA LYS A 107 15.97 21.12 2.83
C LYS A 107 14.87 20.11 2.53
N GLY A 108 15.19 18.84 2.72
CA GLY A 108 14.30 17.70 2.49
C GLY A 108 13.47 17.29 3.71
N MET A 109 12.36 16.64 3.44
CA MET A 109 11.70 15.71 4.37
C MET A 109 11.37 14.40 3.66
N VAL A 110 11.28 13.34 4.44
CA VAL A 110 10.79 12.03 4.00
C VAL A 110 9.31 11.94 4.38
N ALA A 111 8.50 11.34 3.50
CA ALA A 111 7.08 11.19 3.72
C ALA A 111 6.59 9.83 3.23
N ASP A 112 5.77 9.16 4.05
CA ASP A 112 4.98 8.01 3.62
C ASP A 112 3.76 8.51 2.83
N PRO A 113 3.57 8.14 1.55
CA PRO A 113 2.38 8.57 0.79
C PRO A 113 1.05 8.11 1.42
N GLU A 114 1.02 7.05 2.24
CA GLU A 114 -0.20 6.61 2.96
C GLU A 114 -0.63 7.62 4.04
N GLU A 115 0.30 8.40 4.60
CA GLU A 115 0.02 9.33 5.68
C GLU A 115 -0.54 10.70 5.22
N TYR A 116 -0.58 10.94 3.91
CA TYR A 116 -0.89 12.24 3.31
C TYR A 116 -1.92 12.15 2.18
N ASP A 117 -2.68 13.23 1.99
CA ASP A 117 -3.50 13.40 0.78
C ASP A 117 -2.60 13.83 -0.38
N MET A 118 -2.35 12.90 -1.30
CA MET A 118 -1.51 13.13 -2.48
C MET A 118 -2.13 14.11 -3.49
N GLY A 119 -3.43 14.44 -3.35
CA GLY A 119 -4.05 15.56 -4.05
C GLY A 119 -3.40 16.92 -3.77
N GLU A 120 -2.70 17.07 -2.63
CA GLU A 120 -1.97 18.29 -2.30
C GLU A 120 -0.75 18.54 -3.20
N LEU A 121 -0.32 17.58 -4.03
CA LEU A 121 0.77 17.77 -5.00
C LEU A 121 0.53 18.96 -5.94
N VAL A 122 -0.73 19.27 -6.26
CA VAL A 122 -1.12 20.45 -7.06
C VAL A 122 -0.63 21.77 -6.44
N ASN A 123 -0.48 21.79 -5.11
CA ASN A 123 -0.07 22.98 -4.35
C ASN A 123 1.45 23.07 -4.17
N MET A 124 2.24 22.10 -4.66
CA MET A 124 3.71 22.16 -4.58
C MET A 124 4.27 23.42 -5.25
N LYS A 125 3.67 23.87 -6.35
CA LYS A 125 4.05 25.10 -7.08
C LYS A 125 4.01 26.38 -6.24
N GLU A 126 3.34 26.35 -5.08
CA GLU A 126 3.31 27.49 -4.14
C GLU A 126 4.62 27.63 -3.34
N ILE A 127 5.48 26.60 -3.36
CA ILE A 127 6.76 26.58 -2.67
C ILE A 127 7.86 26.88 -3.71
N PRO A 128 8.71 27.89 -3.50
CA PRO A 128 9.77 28.21 -4.44
C PRO A 128 10.79 27.08 -4.52
N ASN A 129 11.24 26.77 -5.73
CA ASN A 129 12.19 25.68 -6.02
C ASN A 129 11.75 24.34 -5.40
N SER A 130 10.44 24.04 -5.44
CA SER A 130 9.90 22.80 -4.89
C SER A 130 10.22 21.59 -5.76
N LEU A 131 10.55 20.46 -5.13
CA LEU A 131 10.81 19.18 -5.79
C LEU A 131 10.14 18.03 -5.01
N ALA A 132 9.41 17.17 -5.71
CA ALA A 132 8.93 15.89 -5.18
C ALA A 132 9.75 14.74 -5.79
N VAL A 133 10.31 13.88 -4.95
CA VAL A 133 11.02 12.67 -5.40
C VAL A 133 10.27 11.44 -4.96
N PHE A 134 10.16 10.43 -5.82
CA PHE A 134 9.46 9.19 -5.53
C PHE A 134 10.41 8.00 -5.65
N CYS A 135 10.65 7.31 -4.53
CA CYS A 135 11.40 6.06 -4.47
C CYS A 135 10.42 4.89 -4.34
N LEU A 136 10.06 4.26 -5.45
CA LEU A 136 8.90 3.36 -5.52
C LEU A 136 9.31 1.93 -5.86
N ALA A 137 9.07 1.01 -4.93
CA ALA A 137 9.21 -0.41 -5.20
C ALA A 137 7.99 -0.99 -5.92
N THR A 138 8.25 -1.96 -6.79
CA THR A 138 7.21 -2.78 -7.46
C THR A 138 7.14 -4.14 -6.79
N TYR A 139 5.94 -4.60 -6.45
CA TYR A 139 5.69 -5.89 -5.80
C TYR A 139 4.67 -6.72 -6.58
N GLY A 140 4.55 -8.00 -6.22
CA GLY A 140 3.55 -8.90 -6.80
C GLY A 140 3.65 -8.99 -8.32
N GLU A 141 2.53 -8.78 -9.00
CA GLU A 141 2.40 -8.84 -10.46
C GLU A 141 2.46 -7.44 -11.08
N GLY A 142 3.39 -6.60 -10.61
CA GLY A 142 3.54 -5.21 -11.08
C GLY A 142 2.76 -4.19 -10.26
N ASP A 143 2.30 -4.58 -9.07
CA ASP A 143 1.50 -3.78 -8.16
C ASP A 143 2.37 -2.82 -7.32
N PRO A 144 1.80 -1.67 -6.88
CA PRO A 144 2.45 -0.80 -5.91
C PRO A 144 2.61 -1.51 -4.55
N THR A 145 3.48 -0.95 -3.74
CA THR A 145 3.56 -1.29 -2.30
C THR A 145 2.29 -0.85 -1.56
N ASP A 146 1.98 -1.51 -0.45
CA ASP A 146 0.76 -1.27 0.34
C ASP A 146 0.63 0.21 0.71
N ASN A 147 1.73 0.80 1.19
CA ASN A 147 1.78 2.20 1.60
C ASN A 147 1.68 3.21 0.42
N ALA A 148 1.81 2.76 -0.83
CA ALA A 148 1.68 3.58 -2.03
C ALA A 148 0.41 3.28 -2.85
N MET A 149 -0.45 2.36 -2.39
CA MET A 149 -1.63 1.92 -3.13
C MET A 149 -2.60 3.08 -3.39
N ASP A 150 -2.99 3.83 -2.36
CA ASP A 150 -3.91 4.97 -2.47
C ASP A 150 -3.37 6.05 -3.44
N PHE A 151 -2.07 6.30 -3.41
CA PHE A 151 -1.39 7.22 -4.32
C PHE A 151 -1.46 6.73 -5.78
N TYR A 152 -1.20 5.44 -5.98
CA TYR A 152 -1.22 4.83 -7.30
C TYR A 152 -2.63 4.85 -7.91
N GLU A 153 -3.66 4.50 -7.13
CA GLU A 153 -5.06 4.60 -7.54
C GLU A 153 -5.49 6.04 -7.83
N TRP A 154 -5.04 7.00 -7.02
CA TRP A 154 -5.28 8.42 -7.25
C TRP A 154 -4.69 8.89 -8.59
N LEU A 155 -3.49 8.43 -8.96
CA LEU A 155 -2.89 8.74 -10.26
C LEU A 155 -3.64 8.09 -11.44
N GLN A 156 -4.12 6.85 -11.28
CA GLN A 156 -4.91 6.15 -12.30
C GLN A 156 -6.24 6.84 -12.59
N ASN A 157 -6.96 7.22 -11.54
CA ASN A 157 -8.30 7.77 -11.67
C ASN A 157 -8.32 9.31 -11.76
N GLY A 158 -7.22 9.95 -11.41
CA GLY A 158 -7.10 11.40 -11.31
C GLY A 158 -6.94 12.08 -12.66
N SER A 159 -7.51 13.28 -12.76
CA SER A 159 -7.31 14.22 -13.87
C SER A 159 -6.76 15.57 -13.34
N ALA A 160 -5.97 15.51 -12.28
CA ALA A 160 -5.42 16.70 -11.63
C ALA A 160 -4.41 17.39 -12.55
N ASP A 161 -4.39 18.72 -12.54
CA ASP A 161 -3.38 19.50 -13.24
C ASP A 161 -2.16 19.70 -12.33
N LEU A 162 -1.07 19.01 -12.65
CA LEU A 162 0.20 19.07 -11.95
C LEU A 162 1.18 20.05 -12.60
N THR A 163 0.70 20.96 -13.45
CA THR A 163 1.51 22.05 -14.01
C THR A 163 2.22 22.83 -12.91
N GLY A 164 3.55 22.87 -12.99
CA GLY A 164 4.43 23.53 -12.01
C GLY A 164 4.95 22.62 -10.90
N LEU A 165 4.53 21.35 -10.84
CA LEU A 165 5.20 20.33 -10.03
C LEU A 165 6.49 19.91 -10.72
N ASN A 166 7.63 20.03 -10.03
CA ASN A 166 8.88 19.41 -10.47
C ASN A 166 9.04 18.07 -9.76
N TYR A 167 9.38 17.02 -10.50
CA TYR A 167 9.51 15.69 -9.92
C TYR A 167 10.69 14.88 -10.46
N ALA A 168 11.05 13.83 -9.72
CA ALA A 168 11.93 12.76 -10.20
C ALA A 168 11.48 11.43 -9.59
N VAL A 169 11.73 10.32 -10.30
CA VAL A 169 11.35 8.98 -9.85
C VAL A 169 12.57 8.06 -9.91
N PHE A 170 12.75 7.27 -8.85
CA PHE A 170 13.64 6.13 -8.83
C PHE A 170 12.80 4.88 -8.55
N GLY A 171 12.67 4.02 -9.55
CA GLY A 171 12.01 2.73 -9.41
C GLY A 171 12.94 1.70 -8.76
N LEU A 172 12.40 0.92 -7.84
CA LEU A 172 13.04 -0.27 -7.28
C LEU A 172 12.33 -1.49 -7.86
N GLY A 173 13.04 -2.26 -8.68
CA GLY A 173 12.51 -3.46 -9.32
C GLY A 173 13.55 -4.57 -9.34
N ASN A 174 13.20 -5.68 -9.99
CA ASN A 174 14.07 -6.82 -10.12
C ASN A 174 13.81 -7.47 -11.49
N LYS A 175 14.85 -7.63 -12.33
CA LYS A 175 14.70 -8.11 -13.71
C LYS A 175 14.28 -9.57 -13.83
N THR A 176 14.30 -10.34 -12.72
CA THR A 176 13.79 -11.71 -12.70
C THR A 176 12.25 -11.77 -12.73
N TYR A 177 11.57 -10.67 -12.41
CA TYR A 177 10.11 -10.55 -12.49
C TYR A 177 9.67 -10.03 -13.85
N GLU A 178 8.50 -10.45 -14.30
CA GLU A 178 7.92 -10.03 -15.59
C GLU A 178 7.68 -8.51 -15.64
N HIS A 179 7.18 -7.95 -14.54
CA HIS A 179 6.82 -6.55 -14.42
C HIS A 179 7.95 -5.70 -13.80
N TYR A 180 9.12 -5.70 -14.46
CA TYR A 180 10.29 -4.94 -14.02
C TYR A 180 9.99 -3.43 -13.88
N ASN A 181 10.07 -2.90 -12.65
CA ASN A 181 9.88 -1.48 -12.33
C ASN A 181 8.52 -0.89 -12.76
N ALA A 182 7.49 -1.72 -12.92
CA ALA A 182 6.19 -1.29 -13.48
C ALA A 182 5.59 -0.07 -12.77
N VAL A 183 5.69 0.00 -11.44
CA VAL A 183 5.15 1.12 -10.65
C VAL A 183 5.94 2.39 -10.87
N GLY A 184 7.28 2.31 -10.84
CA GLY A 184 8.15 3.48 -11.06
C GLY A 184 7.98 4.05 -12.47
N ILE A 185 7.91 3.17 -13.48
CA ILE A 185 7.67 3.54 -14.89
C ILE A 185 6.29 4.20 -15.03
N TYR A 186 5.25 3.61 -14.45
CA TYR A 186 3.90 4.15 -14.51
C TYR A 186 3.81 5.53 -13.86
N VAL A 187 4.32 5.69 -12.64
CA VAL A 187 4.23 6.97 -11.91
C VAL A 187 4.99 8.07 -12.64
N ASP A 188 6.18 7.79 -13.16
CA ASP A 188 6.97 8.75 -13.94
C ASP A 188 6.19 9.22 -15.18
N GLN A 189 5.70 8.29 -16.00
CA GLN A 189 4.91 8.62 -17.18
C GLN A 189 3.62 9.39 -16.82
N ARG A 190 2.91 8.93 -15.79
CA ARG A 190 1.63 9.52 -15.40
C ARG A 190 1.76 10.93 -14.85
N LEU A 191 2.82 11.23 -14.09
CA LEU A 191 3.08 12.58 -13.60
C LEU A 191 3.35 13.55 -14.76
N GLU A 192 4.10 13.12 -15.78
CA GLU A 192 4.35 13.91 -17.00
C GLU A 192 3.06 14.16 -17.78
N GLU A 193 2.20 13.13 -17.96
CA GLU A 193 0.89 13.26 -18.61
C GLU A 193 -0.03 14.27 -17.91
N LEU A 194 0.06 14.39 -16.58
CA LEU A 194 -0.70 15.34 -15.77
C LEU A 194 -0.06 16.75 -15.74
N GLY A 195 1.03 16.98 -16.49
CA GLY A 195 1.65 18.29 -16.66
C GLY A 195 2.83 18.60 -15.74
N ALA A 196 3.28 17.64 -14.93
CA ALA A 196 4.45 17.82 -14.09
C ALA A 196 5.75 17.79 -14.92
N THR A 197 6.79 18.49 -14.45
CA THR A 197 8.09 18.59 -15.11
C THR A 197 9.06 17.57 -14.52
N ARG A 198 9.55 16.64 -15.35
CA ARG A 198 10.62 15.70 -14.98
C ARG A 198 11.96 16.44 -14.87
N VAL A 199 12.59 16.40 -13.70
CA VAL A 199 13.88 17.08 -13.43
C VAL A 199 15.08 16.19 -13.75
N CYS A 200 14.93 14.89 -13.56
CA CYS A 200 15.96 13.90 -13.86
C CYS A 200 15.31 12.67 -14.51
N GLU A 201 16.03 12.00 -15.41
CA GLU A 201 15.58 10.77 -16.03
C GLU A 201 15.18 9.71 -14.98
N LEU A 202 14.15 8.91 -15.30
CA LEU A 202 13.70 7.80 -14.47
C LEU A 202 14.86 6.85 -14.15
N GLY A 203 15.09 6.61 -12.87
CA GLY A 203 16.00 5.55 -12.42
C GLY A 203 15.31 4.19 -12.40
N LEU A 204 16.00 3.15 -12.87
CA LEU A 204 15.51 1.77 -12.90
C LEU A 204 16.49 0.88 -12.15
N GLY A 205 16.30 0.73 -10.83
CA GLY A 205 17.13 -0.14 -10.01
C GLY A 205 16.79 -1.62 -10.19
N ASP A 206 17.81 -2.47 -10.11
CA ASP A 206 17.70 -3.92 -10.26
C ASP A 206 18.24 -4.70 -9.04
N ASP A 207 17.32 -5.24 -8.24
CA ASP A 207 17.62 -6.02 -7.04
C ASP A 207 18.16 -7.44 -7.33
N ASP A 208 18.10 -7.92 -8.58
CA ASP A 208 18.80 -9.17 -8.97
C ASP A 208 20.32 -8.99 -9.00
N ALA A 209 20.76 -7.75 -9.26
CA ALA A 209 22.17 -7.39 -9.37
C ALA A 209 22.63 -6.63 -8.13
N ASN A 210 22.70 -5.30 -8.21
CA ASN A 210 23.06 -4.44 -7.09
C ASN A 210 22.31 -3.11 -7.16
N ILE A 211 21.13 -3.11 -6.55
CA ILE A 211 20.26 -1.92 -6.52
C ILE A 211 20.91 -0.71 -5.84
N GLU A 212 21.86 -0.93 -4.92
CA GLU A 212 22.62 0.14 -4.27
C GLU A 212 23.51 0.89 -5.27
N ASP A 213 24.22 0.17 -6.14
CA ASP A 213 25.07 0.78 -7.17
C ASP A 213 24.24 1.52 -8.23
N ASP A 214 23.08 0.97 -8.61
CA ASP A 214 22.13 1.62 -9.51
C ASP A 214 21.60 2.92 -8.91
N PHE A 215 21.25 2.90 -7.62
CA PHE A 215 20.80 4.08 -6.89
C PHE A 215 21.89 5.16 -6.80
N ILE A 216 23.13 4.78 -6.46
CA ILE A 216 24.27 5.71 -6.43
C ILE A 216 24.49 6.33 -7.82
N THR A 217 24.50 5.51 -8.87
CA THR A 217 24.70 5.96 -10.26
C THR A 217 23.60 6.93 -10.71
N TRP A 218 22.34 6.65 -10.34
CA TRP A 218 21.24 7.57 -10.61
C TRP A 218 21.37 8.86 -9.80
N LYS A 219 21.69 8.76 -8.51
CA LYS A 219 21.85 9.91 -7.59
C LYS A 219 22.96 10.87 -8.05
N ASP A 220 24.05 10.33 -8.58
CA ASP A 220 25.18 11.10 -9.12
C ASP A 220 24.80 11.91 -10.37
N LYS A 221 23.73 11.52 -11.08
CA LYS A 221 23.13 12.31 -12.19
C LYS A 221 22.02 13.23 -11.70
N PHE A 222 21.22 12.74 -10.74
CA PHE A 222 20.07 13.44 -10.17
C PHE A 222 20.46 14.81 -9.61
N TRP A 223 21.46 14.88 -8.73
CA TRP A 223 21.81 16.16 -8.10
C TRP A 223 22.33 17.21 -9.07
N PRO A 224 23.22 16.89 -10.04
CA PRO A 224 23.55 17.82 -11.12
C PRO A 224 22.34 18.33 -11.89
N SER A 225 21.39 17.46 -12.27
CA SER A 225 20.17 17.86 -12.99
C SER A 225 19.26 18.77 -12.16
N VAL A 226 19.17 18.53 -10.84
CA VAL A 226 18.46 19.40 -9.90
C VAL A 226 19.12 20.79 -9.85
N CYS A 227 20.45 20.84 -9.71
CA CYS A 227 21.19 22.10 -9.71
C CYS A 227 20.98 22.92 -10.98
N GLU A 228 21.02 22.27 -12.15
CA GLU A 228 20.78 22.91 -13.44
C GLU A 228 19.34 23.43 -13.56
N SER A 229 18.35 22.63 -13.17
CA SER A 229 16.93 22.98 -13.27
C SER A 229 16.52 24.14 -12.37
N PHE A 230 17.11 24.23 -11.17
CA PHE A 230 16.79 25.28 -10.19
C PHE A 230 17.82 26.43 -10.14
N GLY A 231 18.89 26.36 -10.93
CA GLY A 231 19.97 27.35 -10.91
C GLY A 231 20.69 27.44 -9.55
N ILE A 232 20.89 26.30 -8.88
CA ILE A 232 21.49 26.23 -7.55
C ILE A 232 22.98 25.91 -7.67
N GLU A 233 23.82 26.69 -6.98
CA GLU A 233 25.24 26.36 -6.80
C GLU A 233 25.42 25.39 -5.62
N THR A 234 26.20 24.32 -5.84
CA THR A 234 26.51 23.33 -4.82
C THR A 234 27.27 23.95 -3.66
N MET A 235 26.82 23.72 -2.42
CA MET A 235 27.64 24.03 -1.25
C MET A 235 28.77 23.00 -1.20
N GLY A 236 29.99 23.39 -1.56
CA GLY A 236 31.14 22.50 -1.77
C GLY A 236 31.73 21.84 -0.52
N GLU A 237 30.94 21.64 0.54
CA GLU A 237 31.38 20.98 1.77
C GLU A 237 30.52 19.74 2.07
N ASP A 238 31.19 18.62 2.35
CA ASP A 238 30.60 17.45 2.99
C ASP A 238 30.16 17.83 4.42
N VAL A 239 29.01 18.49 4.57
CA VAL A 239 28.48 18.80 5.89
C VAL A 239 27.90 17.51 6.50
N SER A 240 28.52 17.03 7.57
CA SER A 240 27.99 15.94 8.38
C SER A 240 26.84 16.46 9.26
N ILE A 241 25.62 16.38 8.74
CA ILE A 241 24.42 16.82 9.46
C ILE A 241 23.83 15.63 10.23
N ARG A 242 23.73 15.76 11.55
CA ARG A 242 23.08 14.79 12.44
C ARG A 242 21.58 15.11 12.55
N GLN A 243 20.73 14.13 12.29
CA GLN A 243 19.27 14.27 12.46
C GLN A 243 18.85 14.13 13.92
N TYR A 244 19.61 13.36 14.70
CA TYR A 244 19.31 13.05 16.09
C TYR A 244 20.35 13.67 17.01
N GLN A 245 19.89 14.14 18.17
CA GLN A 245 20.74 14.57 19.28
C GLN A 245 20.78 13.46 20.34
N LEU A 246 21.98 13.08 20.77
CA LEU A 246 22.16 12.19 21.92
C LEU A 246 21.81 12.97 23.19
N VAL A 247 20.88 12.43 23.98
CA VAL A 247 20.54 12.91 25.32
C VAL A 247 20.70 11.76 26.29
N GLU A 248 21.71 11.82 27.15
CA GLU A 248 21.95 10.80 28.17
C GLU A 248 21.01 11.03 29.36
N HIS A 249 20.35 9.96 29.80
CA HIS A 249 19.49 9.95 30.98
C HIS A 249 20.22 9.28 32.14
N THR A 250 20.69 10.06 33.13
CA THR A 250 21.41 9.54 34.31
C THR A 250 20.48 8.95 35.37
N GLU A 251 19.26 9.50 35.50
CA GLU A 251 18.21 9.00 36.39
C GLU A 251 17.09 8.38 35.55
N ILE A 252 17.15 7.06 35.38
CA ILE A 252 16.25 6.33 34.50
C ILE A 252 15.10 5.74 35.30
N ASN A 253 13.87 6.15 34.99
CA ASN A 253 12.69 5.39 35.39
C ASN A 253 12.50 4.21 34.43
N THR A 254 12.74 2.99 34.91
CA THR A 254 12.64 1.75 34.13
C THR A 254 11.26 1.54 33.49
N ASP A 255 10.20 2.12 34.05
CA ASP A 255 8.85 2.04 33.49
C ASP A 255 8.63 2.97 32.29
N ARG A 256 9.63 3.79 31.93
CA ARG A 256 9.58 4.73 30.78
C ARG A 256 10.58 4.39 29.68
N VAL A 257 11.19 3.22 29.74
CA VAL A 257 12.23 2.77 28.80
C VAL A 257 11.70 1.65 27.92
N TYR A 258 11.90 1.80 26.61
CA TYR A 258 11.61 0.73 25.66
C TYR A 258 12.60 -0.42 25.85
N THR A 259 12.08 -1.65 25.81
CA THR A 259 12.82 -2.90 26.04
C THR A 259 12.78 -3.84 24.83
N GLY A 260 12.39 -3.31 23.66
CA GLY A 260 12.26 -4.04 22.40
C GLY A 260 10.87 -3.95 21.75
N GLU A 261 9.92 -3.24 22.37
CA GLU A 261 8.62 -2.98 21.77
C GLU A 261 8.73 -2.11 20.51
N VAL A 262 7.90 -2.38 19.49
CA VAL A 262 7.97 -1.71 18.18
C VAL A 262 7.50 -0.25 18.24
N ALA A 263 6.31 0.00 18.80
CA ALA A 263 5.72 1.34 18.78
C ALA A 263 5.30 1.83 20.16
N ARG A 264 4.49 1.05 20.89
CA ARG A 264 3.94 1.47 22.18
C ARG A 264 4.69 0.84 23.35
N LEU A 265 5.12 1.68 24.29
CA LEU A 265 5.76 1.25 25.53
C LEU A 265 4.91 0.21 26.29
N HIS A 266 5.55 -0.87 26.75
CA HIS A 266 4.93 -2.02 27.41
C HIS A 266 3.94 -2.83 26.55
N SER A 267 3.87 -2.63 25.24
CA SER A 267 2.96 -3.39 24.36
C SER A 267 3.27 -4.89 24.32
N LEU A 268 4.54 -5.28 24.38
CA LEU A 268 4.94 -6.69 24.46
C LEU A 268 4.50 -7.35 25.78
N LYS A 269 4.38 -6.58 26.88
CA LYS A 269 3.85 -7.08 28.16
C LYS A 269 2.33 -7.06 28.20
N ASN A 270 1.72 -6.02 27.65
CA ASN A 270 0.28 -5.75 27.68
C ASN A 270 -0.34 -5.92 26.29
N GLN A 271 -0.37 -7.16 25.82
CA GLN A 271 -0.88 -7.51 24.49
C GLN A 271 -2.39 -7.26 24.39
N ARG A 272 -2.81 -6.43 23.44
CA ARG A 272 -4.22 -6.13 23.18
C ARG A 272 -4.46 -6.10 21.66
N PRO A 273 -5.49 -6.79 21.15
CA PRO A 273 -5.84 -6.71 19.74
C PRO A 273 -6.42 -5.33 19.37
N PRO A 274 -6.38 -4.93 18.08
CA PRO A 274 -5.87 -5.68 16.94
C PRO A 274 -4.33 -5.76 16.92
N PHE A 275 -3.80 -6.80 16.26
CA PHE A 275 -2.37 -6.99 16.06
C PHE A 275 -2.02 -6.73 14.60
N ASP A 276 -0.99 -5.93 14.38
CA ASP A 276 -0.52 -5.46 13.09
C ASP A 276 1.00 -5.19 13.16
N VAL A 277 1.56 -4.56 12.13
CA VAL A 277 2.99 -4.21 12.05
C VAL A 277 3.43 -3.32 13.25
N LYS A 278 2.59 -2.42 13.74
CA LYS A 278 2.92 -1.50 14.85
C LYS A 278 2.66 -2.13 16.23
N ASN A 279 1.87 -3.21 16.29
CA ASN A 279 1.55 -3.95 17.51
C ASN A 279 1.58 -5.47 17.24
N PRO A 280 2.76 -6.10 17.19
CA PRO A 280 2.88 -7.52 16.89
C PRO A 280 2.37 -8.40 18.03
N TYR A 281 1.85 -9.58 17.68
CA TYR A 281 1.44 -10.60 18.63
C TYR A 281 2.62 -11.49 19.05
N LEU A 282 2.83 -11.67 20.35
CA LEU A 282 3.80 -12.63 20.88
C LEU A 282 3.24 -14.07 20.84
N ALA A 283 3.29 -14.67 19.65
CA ALA A 283 2.83 -16.04 19.43
C ALA A 283 3.80 -17.08 20.03
N PRO A 284 3.36 -17.95 20.97
CA PRO A 284 4.18 -19.05 21.45
C PRO A 284 4.52 -20.04 20.33
N ILE A 285 5.79 -20.45 20.25
CA ILE A 285 6.21 -21.52 19.34
C ILE A 285 5.80 -22.86 19.93
N SER A 286 4.90 -23.56 19.25
CA SER A 286 4.37 -24.86 19.65
C SER A 286 5.20 -26.03 19.08
N VAL A 287 5.72 -25.87 17.87
CA VAL A 287 6.62 -26.83 17.21
C VAL A 287 7.81 -26.10 16.64
N ASN A 288 9.00 -26.67 16.80
CA ASN A 288 10.23 -26.25 16.15
C ASN A 288 11.06 -27.50 15.82
N ARG A 289 11.14 -27.88 14.55
CA ARG A 289 11.84 -29.11 14.14
C ARG A 289 12.56 -28.96 12.80
N GLU A 290 13.69 -29.65 12.67
CA GLU A 290 14.44 -29.74 11.43
C GLU A 290 13.70 -30.61 10.40
N LEU A 291 13.63 -30.14 9.15
CA LEU A 291 13.06 -30.84 8.00
C LEU A 291 14.13 -31.58 7.21
N HIS A 292 15.34 -31.04 7.11
CA HIS A 292 16.42 -31.69 6.41
C HIS A 292 17.03 -32.82 7.24
N LYS A 293 17.17 -34.00 6.63
CA LYS A 293 17.76 -35.18 7.30
C LYS A 293 19.26 -35.31 7.09
N ALA A 294 19.82 -34.57 6.13
CA ALA A 294 21.23 -34.59 5.78
C ALA A 294 21.59 -33.34 4.95
N GLY A 295 22.88 -33.05 4.83
CA GLY A 295 23.42 -31.91 4.07
C GLY A 295 23.99 -30.82 4.97
N ASN A 296 24.38 -29.70 4.37
CA ASN A 296 25.00 -28.55 5.01
C ASN A 296 24.05 -27.36 5.22
N ARG A 297 22.74 -27.55 4.97
CA ARG A 297 21.70 -26.52 5.11
C ARG A 297 20.66 -26.98 6.11
N SER A 298 20.18 -26.07 6.95
CA SER A 298 19.05 -26.29 7.85
C SER A 298 17.77 -25.73 7.24
N CYS A 299 16.64 -26.41 7.43
CA CYS A 299 15.31 -25.92 7.09
C CYS A 299 14.34 -26.30 8.22
N MET A 300 13.77 -25.29 8.89
CA MET A 300 12.97 -25.50 10.09
C MET A 300 11.48 -25.43 9.79
N HIS A 301 10.71 -26.35 10.39
CA HIS A 301 9.25 -26.28 10.49
C HIS A 301 8.88 -25.69 11.85
N ILE A 302 8.19 -24.54 11.81
CA ILE A 302 7.80 -23.77 12.99
C ILE A 302 6.28 -23.62 13.01
N GLU A 303 5.66 -23.89 14.16
CA GLU A 303 4.22 -23.67 14.36
C GLU A 303 3.99 -22.62 15.44
N PHE A 304 3.37 -21.49 15.05
CA PHE A 304 3.01 -20.41 15.95
C PHE A 304 1.59 -20.59 16.47
N ASN A 305 1.42 -20.62 17.80
CA ASN A 305 0.10 -20.64 18.40
C ASN A 305 -0.47 -19.22 18.45
N ILE A 306 -1.60 -19.02 17.76
CA ILE A 306 -2.31 -17.73 17.70
C ILE A 306 -3.65 -17.75 18.44
N GLU A 307 -3.92 -18.78 19.25
CA GLU A 307 -5.15 -18.89 20.03
C GLU A 307 -5.34 -17.67 20.95
N GLY A 308 -6.56 -17.13 20.98
CA GLY A 308 -6.89 -15.95 21.78
C GLY A 308 -6.43 -14.60 21.19
N SER A 309 -5.58 -14.60 20.15
CA SER A 309 -5.13 -13.37 19.48
C SER A 309 -6.23 -12.68 18.65
N ARG A 310 -7.24 -13.45 18.22
CA ARG A 310 -8.28 -13.07 17.25
C ARG A 310 -7.74 -12.74 15.84
N MET A 311 -6.49 -13.06 15.55
CA MET A 311 -5.93 -12.96 14.20
C MET A 311 -6.64 -13.95 13.26
N ARG A 312 -6.67 -13.60 11.99
CA ARG A 312 -7.23 -14.41 10.91
C ARG A 312 -6.19 -14.47 9.79
N TYR A 313 -6.12 -15.60 9.12
CA TYR A 313 -5.31 -15.80 7.94
C TYR A 313 -5.98 -16.86 7.07
N ASP A 314 -5.74 -16.78 5.77
CA ASP A 314 -6.11 -17.79 4.79
C ASP A 314 -4.85 -18.51 4.24
N THR A 315 -5.06 -19.65 3.60
CA THR A 315 -3.94 -20.40 3.01
C THR A 315 -3.34 -19.60 1.85
N GLY A 316 -2.06 -19.24 1.97
CA GLY A 316 -1.36 -18.38 1.01
C GLY A 316 -0.97 -17.03 1.59
N ASP A 317 -1.54 -16.65 2.75
CA ASP A 317 -1.12 -15.44 3.46
C ASP A 317 0.29 -15.57 4.02
N HIS A 318 0.90 -14.42 4.30
CA HIS A 318 2.25 -14.31 4.83
C HIS A 318 2.25 -14.04 6.34
N CYS A 319 3.27 -14.54 7.03
CA CYS A 319 3.53 -14.26 8.44
C CYS A 319 4.82 -13.45 8.57
N ALA A 320 4.71 -12.20 9.01
CA ALA A 320 5.86 -11.35 9.31
C ALA A 320 6.37 -11.59 10.74
N VAL A 321 7.69 -11.69 10.91
CA VAL A 321 8.33 -11.97 12.20
C VAL A 321 9.36 -10.88 12.51
N TYR A 322 9.23 -10.25 13.68
CA TYR A 322 10.25 -9.36 14.21
C TYR A 322 11.39 -10.18 14.83
N ALA A 323 12.58 -10.08 14.22
CA ALA A 323 13.78 -10.76 14.68
C ALA A 323 14.57 -9.93 15.71
N LYS A 324 15.36 -10.61 16.53
CA LYS A 324 16.38 -10.01 17.40
C LYS A 324 17.75 -10.36 16.84
N ASN A 325 18.66 -9.38 16.80
CA ASN A 325 20.07 -9.63 16.47
C ASN A 325 20.71 -10.63 17.45
N ASP A 326 21.72 -11.33 16.97
CA ASP A 326 22.53 -12.22 17.80
C ASP A 326 23.29 -11.43 18.88
N ASP A 327 23.26 -11.93 20.11
CA ASP A 327 23.82 -11.23 21.28
C ASP A 327 25.34 -11.07 21.15
N GLU A 328 26.07 -12.02 20.55
CA GLU A 328 27.52 -11.87 20.36
C GLU A 328 27.86 -10.75 19.37
N ASN A 329 27.02 -10.55 18.34
CA ASN A 329 27.22 -9.46 17.38
C ASN A 329 26.94 -8.10 18.01
N VAL A 330 25.95 -8.00 18.89
CA VAL A 330 25.68 -6.77 19.65
C VAL A 330 26.85 -6.45 20.58
N GLU A 331 27.31 -7.43 21.36
CA GLU A 331 28.44 -7.25 22.30
C GLU A 331 29.74 -6.86 21.59
N LYS A 332 29.98 -7.33 20.36
CA LYS A 332 31.15 -6.93 19.56
C LYS A 332 31.11 -5.47 19.11
N LEU A 333 29.93 -4.88 18.93
CA LEU A 333 29.77 -3.50 18.45
C LEU A 333 29.88 -2.45 19.56
N GLY A 334 29.61 -2.84 20.82
CA GLY A 334 29.73 -1.99 22.00
C GLY A 334 28.43 -1.82 22.76
#